data_AF-A0A8J4PSD2-F1
#
_entry.id   AF-A0A8J4PSD2-F1
#
_cell.length_a   1.000
_cell.length_b   1.000
_cell.length_c   1.000
_cell.angle_alpha   90.00
_cell.angle_beta   90.00
_cell.angle_gamma   90.00
#
_symmetry.space_group_name_H-M   'P 1'
#
loop_
_entity.id
_entity.type
_entity.pdbx_description
1 polymer ?
#
loop_
_entity_poly.entity_id
_entity_poly.type
_entity_poly.pdbx_seq_one_letter_code
_entity_poly.pdbx_strand_id
1 'polypeptide(L)'
;MNHSLQFNWVYPDYVVFPSLVAVGGITMWSIEAFKLGRARERYGIKAPAVTGDAEFEKVVHRYSNLTEGLGNAVIPSTFMFSYFISPKWSLILGSSWLISKLVSCCSYCCKKEKDNECLKSTHLIVSHASQFLLLGGAGLGVIVSLINRCKLLHGK
;
A
#
# COMPACT_ATOMS: atom_id res chain seq x y z
N MET A 1 17.90 5.68 -37.06
CA MET A 1 17.05 4.53 -36.69
C MET A 1 15.96 5.05 -35.76
N ASN A 2 14.74 5.30 -36.29
CA ASN A 2 13.61 5.73 -35.48
C ASN A 2 13.08 4.54 -34.69
N HIS A 3 13.49 4.41 -33.43
CA HIS A 3 12.77 3.58 -32.48
C HIS A 3 11.48 4.32 -32.10
N SER A 4 10.46 4.23 -32.95
CA SER A 4 9.09 4.54 -32.52
C SER A 4 8.74 3.58 -31.39
N LEU A 5 8.53 4.08 -30.17
CA LEU A 5 8.00 3.29 -29.06
C LEU A 5 6.67 2.67 -29.49
N GLN A 6 6.66 1.39 -29.81
CA GLN A 6 5.43 0.68 -30.15
C GLN A 6 4.78 0.17 -28.86
N PHE A 7 3.62 0.72 -28.52
CA PHE A 7 2.88 0.49 -27.27
C PHE A 7 1.89 -0.71 -27.35
N ASN A 8 2.16 -1.72 -28.17
CA ASN A 8 1.28 -2.88 -28.35
C ASN A 8 1.49 -3.94 -27.25
N TRP A 9 1.52 -3.52 -25.99
CA TRP A 9 1.96 -4.35 -24.87
C TRP A 9 0.76 -5.09 -24.27
N VAL A 10 0.76 -6.43 -24.35
CA VAL A 10 -0.24 -7.28 -23.72
C VAL A 10 0.45 -8.06 -22.60
N TYR A 11 0.26 -7.58 -21.37
CA TYR A 11 0.77 -8.25 -20.18
C TYR A 11 -0.32 -9.09 -19.51
N PRO A 12 0.07 -10.17 -18.81
CA PRO A 12 -0.88 -10.98 -18.08
C PRO A 12 -1.47 -10.24 -16.88
N ASP A 13 -2.73 -10.54 -16.57
CA ASP A 13 -3.51 -9.91 -15.50
C ASP A 13 -2.81 -9.92 -14.14
N TYR A 14 -2.06 -10.99 -13.84
CA TYR A 14 -1.35 -11.13 -12.56
C TYR A 14 -0.23 -10.11 -12.37
N VAL A 15 0.19 -9.43 -13.44
CA VAL A 15 1.13 -8.29 -13.40
C VAL A 15 0.37 -6.98 -13.47
N VAL A 16 -0.57 -6.84 -14.41
CA VAL A 16 -1.28 -5.57 -14.67
C VAL A 16 -2.04 -5.08 -13.44
N PHE A 17 -2.80 -5.96 -12.79
CA PHE A 17 -3.66 -5.60 -11.66
C PHE A 17 -2.89 -5.15 -10.41
N PRO A 18 -1.90 -5.90 -9.89
CA PRO A 18 -1.09 -5.41 -8.77
C PRO A 18 -0.25 -4.18 -9.15
N SER A 19 0.15 -4.03 -10.42
CA SER A 19 0.84 -2.82 -10.89
C SER A 19 -0.03 -1.57 -10.80
N LEU A 20 -1.34 -1.65 -11.06
CA LEU A 20 -2.26 -0.51 -10.86
C LEU A 20 -2.28 -0.06 -9.40
N VAL A 21 -2.34 -1.02 -8.46
CA VAL A 21 -2.27 -0.74 -7.02
C VAL A 21 -0.91 -0.12 -6.67
N ALA A 22 0.19 -0.66 -7.19
CA ALA A 22 1.53 -0.14 -6.94
C ALA A 22 1.69 1.29 -7.44
N VAL A 23 1.24 1.59 -8.66
CA VAL A 23 1.27 2.95 -9.23
C VAL A 23 0.45 3.92 -8.37
N GLY A 24 -0.77 3.54 -7.98
CA GLY A 24 -1.61 4.37 -7.11
C GLY A 24 -0.97 4.63 -5.75
N GLY A 25 -0.41 3.58 -5.14
CA GLY A 25 0.26 3.68 -3.84
C GLY A 25 1.54 4.52 -3.87
N ILE A 26 2.40 4.32 -4.87
CA ILE A 26 3.63 5.11 -5.04
C ILE A 26 3.26 6.58 -5.29
N THR A 27 2.25 6.86 -6.11
CA THR A 27 1.77 8.22 -6.35
C THR A 27 1.32 8.88 -5.05
N MET A 28 0.52 8.16 -4.24
CA MET A 28 0.10 8.64 -2.93
C MET A 28 1.30 8.91 -2.00
N TRP A 29 2.27 8.00 -1.96
CA TRP A 29 3.48 8.15 -1.17
C TRP A 29 4.31 9.37 -1.59
N SER A 30 4.46 9.61 -2.91
CA SER A 30 5.15 10.80 -3.42
C SER A 30 4.45 12.10 -3.02
N ILE A 31 3.12 12.13 -3.01
CA ILE A 31 2.33 13.28 -2.56
C ILE A 31 2.59 13.56 -1.06
N GLU A 32 2.56 12.53 -0.22
CA GLU A 32 2.83 12.68 1.22
C GLU A 32 4.29 13.05 1.51
N ALA A 33 5.25 12.53 0.74
CA ALA A 33 6.65 12.93 0.81
C ALA A 33 6.81 14.43 0.51
N PHE A 34 6.13 14.94 -0.51
CA PHE A 34 6.13 16.36 -0.85
C PHE A 34 5.49 17.22 0.27
N LYS A 35 4.39 16.76 0.86
CA LYS A 35 3.77 17.44 2.02
C LYS A 35 4.72 17.50 3.22
N LEU A 36 5.46 16.43 3.49
CA LEU A 36 6.48 16.42 4.54
C LEU A 36 7.60 17.44 4.26
N GLY A 37 8.08 17.51 3.02
CA GLY A 37 9.07 18.52 2.61
C GLY A 37 8.57 19.95 2.83
N ARG A 38 7.33 20.24 2.43
CA ARG A 38 6.67 21.54 2.65
C ARG A 38 6.46 21.84 4.14
N ALA A 39 6.15 20.83 4.95
CA ALA A 39 6.02 21.00 6.39
C ALA A 39 7.38 21.36 7.04
N ARG A 40 8.49 20.75 6.61
CA ARG A 40 9.83 21.11 7.09
C ARG A 40 10.17 22.57 6.84
N GLU A 41 9.86 23.06 5.65
CA GLU A 41 10.05 24.47 5.29
C GLU A 41 9.16 25.38 6.15
N ARG A 42 7.88 25.04 6.28
CA ARG A 42 6.90 25.84 7.03
C ARG A 42 7.23 25.97 8.52
N TYR A 43 7.68 24.88 9.15
CA TYR A 43 7.99 24.85 10.59
C TYR A 43 9.48 25.11 10.89
N GLY A 44 10.32 25.34 9.87
CA GLY A 44 11.74 25.64 10.05
C GLY A 44 12.60 24.47 10.56
N ILE A 45 12.12 23.23 10.44
CA ILE A 45 12.79 22.04 11.01
C ILE A 45 13.77 21.46 9.99
N LYS A 46 15.06 21.74 10.20
CA LYS A 46 16.16 21.19 9.39
C LYS A 46 16.32 19.69 9.63
N ALA A 47 16.58 18.93 8.57
CA ALA A 47 17.02 17.54 8.69
C ALA A 47 18.31 17.47 9.53
N PRO A 48 18.53 16.44 10.38
CA PRO A 48 17.74 15.22 10.56
C PRO A 48 16.62 15.31 11.61
N ALA A 49 16.34 16.49 12.18
CA ALA A 49 15.34 16.61 13.24
C ALA A 49 13.95 16.17 12.75
N VAL A 50 13.28 15.39 13.60
CA VAL A 50 11.91 14.88 13.41
C VAL A 50 10.96 15.33 14.52
N THR A 51 11.48 16.05 15.51
CA THR A 51 10.74 16.59 16.65
C THR A 51 10.72 18.12 16.58
N GLY A 52 9.64 18.73 17.09
CA GLY A 52 9.47 20.18 17.08
C GLY A 52 8.02 20.59 17.30
N ASP A 53 7.35 20.99 16.22
CA ASP A 53 5.93 21.37 16.26
C ASP A 53 5.01 20.14 16.28
N ALA A 54 3.96 20.16 17.10
CA ALA A 54 3.04 19.03 17.25
C ALA A 54 2.29 18.67 15.95
N GLU A 55 2.03 19.63 15.06
CA GLU A 55 1.45 19.35 13.74
C GLU A 55 2.48 18.78 12.77
N PHE A 56 3.75 19.21 12.87
CA PHE A 56 4.83 18.60 12.10
C PHE A 56 5.03 17.13 12.47
N GLU A 57 5.08 16.81 13.77
CA GLU A 57 5.24 15.43 14.25
C GLU A 57 4.11 14.51 13.75
N LYS A 58 2.86 15.01 13.69
CA LYS A 58 1.74 14.26 13.09
C LYS A 58 1.95 13.97 11.61
N VAL A 59 2.51 14.91 10.84
CA VAL A 59 2.82 14.71 9.41
C VAL A 59 3.94 13.67 9.26
N VAL A 60 4.98 13.75 10.08
CA VAL A 60 6.08 12.76 10.10
C VAL A 60 5.56 11.37 10.42
N HIS A 61 4.76 11.22 11.48
CA HIS A 61 4.17 9.93 11.87
C HIS A 61 3.28 9.35 10.77
N ARG A 62 2.45 10.17 10.13
CA ARG A 62 1.60 9.76 9.02
C ARG A 62 2.41 9.26 7.83
N TYR A 63 3.47 9.99 7.47
CA TYR A 63 4.36 9.61 6.39
C TYR A 63 5.12 8.30 6.68
N SER A 64 5.62 8.11 7.90
CA SER A 64 6.27 6.87 8.31
C SER A 64 5.31 5.69 8.23
N ASN A 65 4.10 5.83 8.78
CA ASN A 65 3.08 4.78 8.75
C ASN A 65 2.66 4.40 7.32
N LEU A 66 2.54 5.38 6.43
CA LEU A 66 2.27 5.12 5.01
C LEU A 66 3.44 4.38 4.36
N THR A 67 4.67 4.80 4.61
CA THR A 67 5.88 4.20 4.04
C THR A 67 6.05 2.75 4.49
N GLU A 68 5.90 2.48 5.78
CA GLU A 68 5.95 1.13 6.35
C GLU A 68 4.86 0.23 5.78
N GLY A 69 3.62 0.70 5.75
CA GLY A 69 2.49 -0.08 5.23
C GLY A 69 2.57 -0.34 3.73
N LEU A 70 2.90 0.68 2.94
CA LEU A 70 2.96 0.57 1.48
C LEU A 70 4.14 -0.31 1.03
N GLY A 71 5.35 0.05 1.48
CA GLY A 71 6.60 -0.54 1.00
C GLY A 71 6.81 -1.98 1.48
N ASN A 72 6.60 -2.23 2.78
CA ASN A 72 6.89 -3.55 3.34
C ASN A 72 5.71 -4.52 3.22
N ALA A 73 4.47 -4.04 3.27
CA ALA A 73 3.34 -4.92 3.42
C ALA A 73 2.50 -5.03 2.15
N VAL A 74 1.97 -3.91 1.65
CA VAL A 74 0.93 -3.92 0.61
C VAL A 74 1.51 -4.32 -0.73
N ILE A 75 2.55 -3.64 -1.21
CA ILE A 75 3.12 -3.90 -2.54
C ILE A 75 3.56 -5.37 -2.67
N PRO A 76 4.47 -5.91 -1.84
CA PRO A 76 4.93 -7.29 -2.00
C PRO A 76 3.79 -8.31 -1.83
N SER A 77 2.90 -8.11 -0.84
CA SER A 77 1.79 -9.04 -0.61
C SER A 77 0.78 -9.03 -1.75
N THR A 78 0.54 -7.88 -2.39
CA THR A 78 -0.39 -7.75 -3.53
C THR A 78 0.15 -8.50 -4.74
N PHE A 79 1.46 -8.42 -5.02
CA PHE A 79 2.11 -9.19 -6.08
C PHE A 79 2.11 -10.69 -5.78
N MET A 80 2.46 -11.11 -4.56
CA MET A 80 2.43 -12.52 -4.18
C MET A 80 1.01 -13.09 -4.26
N PHE A 81 0.01 -12.40 -3.71
CA PHE A 81 -1.38 -12.83 -3.76
C PHE A 81 -1.91 -12.93 -5.20
N SER A 82 -1.53 -11.97 -6.06
CA SER A 82 -1.88 -11.98 -7.49
C SER A 82 -1.35 -13.23 -8.19
N TYR A 83 -0.11 -13.61 -7.89
CA TYR A 83 0.56 -14.74 -8.51
C TYR A 83 0.04 -16.10 -8.01
N PHE A 84 -0.17 -16.24 -6.70
CA PHE A 84 -0.51 -17.53 -6.10
C PHE A 84 -2.01 -17.82 -5.97
N ILE A 85 -2.85 -16.79 -5.81
CA ILE A 85 -4.29 -16.97 -5.57
C ILE A 85 -5.12 -16.43 -6.72
N SER A 86 -5.15 -15.10 -6.87
CA SER A 86 -6.03 -14.48 -7.87
C SER A 86 -5.65 -13.02 -8.15
N PRO A 87 -5.48 -12.65 -9.43
CA PRO A 87 -5.23 -11.27 -9.82
C PRO A 87 -6.38 -10.31 -9.44
N LYS A 88 -7.64 -10.74 -9.60
CA LYS A 88 -8.81 -9.87 -9.37
C LYS A 88 -8.96 -9.48 -7.90
N TRP A 89 -8.79 -10.46 -7.01
CA TRP A 89 -8.86 -10.23 -5.56
C TRP A 89 -7.67 -9.42 -5.05
N SER A 90 -6.49 -9.60 -5.64
CA SER A 90 -5.31 -8.76 -5.39
C SER A 90 -5.62 -7.27 -5.66
N LEU A 91 -6.26 -6.96 -6.80
CA LEU A 91 -6.69 -5.59 -7.13
C LEU A 91 -7.64 -5.02 -6.09
N ILE A 92 -8.68 -5.79 -5.71
CA ILE A 92 -9.72 -5.33 -4.79
C ILE A 92 -9.14 -5.05 -3.40
N LEU A 93 -8.35 -5.99 -2.85
CA LEU A 93 -7.76 -5.85 -1.53
C LEU A 93 -6.68 -4.74 -1.51
N GLY A 94 -5.82 -4.70 -2.53
CA GLY A 94 -4.82 -3.65 -2.65
C GLY A 94 -5.46 -2.25 -2.77
N SER A 95 -6.50 -2.12 -3.60
CA SER A 95 -7.22 -0.86 -3.76
C SER A 95 -7.98 -0.45 -2.50
N SER A 96 -8.58 -1.40 -1.75
CA SER A 96 -9.27 -1.09 -0.50
C SER A 96 -8.32 -0.52 0.56
N TRP A 97 -7.08 -1.03 0.61
CA TRP A 97 -6.03 -0.48 1.47
C TRP A 97 -5.68 0.96 1.07
N LEU A 98 -5.49 1.21 -0.23
CA LEU A 98 -5.19 2.56 -0.74
C LEU A 98 -6.29 3.56 -0.42
N ILE A 99 -7.56 3.19 -0.67
CA ILE A 99 -8.72 4.04 -0.38
C ILE A 99 -8.76 4.37 1.11
N SER A 100 -8.51 3.40 1.98
CA SER A 100 -8.48 3.61 3.42
C SER A 100 -7.42 4.64 3.83
N LYS A 101 -6.23 4.57 3.24
CA LYS A 101 -5.17 5.56 3.50
C LYS A 101 -5.49 6.93 2.92
N LEU A 102 -6.12 7.01 1.75
CA LEU A 102 -6.57 8.28 1.16
C LEU A 102 -7.58 8.98 2.07
N VAL A 103 -8.52 8.22 2.66
CA VAL A 103 -9.49 8.74 3.65
C VAL A 103 -8.76 9.27 4.89
N SER A 104 -7.78 8.54 5.42
CA SER A 104 -6.95 8.98 6.55
C SER A 104 -6.15 10.26 6.26
N CYS A 105 -5.73 10.47 5.01
CA CYS A 105 -4.97 11.66 4.60
C CYS A 105 -5.85 12.89 4.31
N CYS A 106 -7.16 12.72 4.15
CA CYS A 106 -8.06 13.80 3.81
C CYS A 106 -8.52 14.57 5.05
N SER A 107 -8.12 15.85 5.17
CA SER A 107 -8.47 16.72 6.30
C SER A 107 -9.98 16.95 6.47
N TYR A 108 -10.78 16.72 5.42
CA TYR A 108 -12.24 16.82 5.47
C TYR A 108 -12.85 15.73 6.38
N CYS A 109 -12.24 14.55 6.41
CA CYS A 109 -12.57 13.50 7.36
C CYS A 109 -12.10 13.86 8.77
N CYS A 110 -10.93 14.47 8.97
CA CYS A 110 -10.45 14.86 10.30
C CYS A 110 -11.40 15.81 11.06
N LYS A 111 -12.20 16.64 10.37
CA LYS A 111 -13.22 17.49 11.00
C LYS A 111 -14.42 16.66 11.52
N LYS A 112 -14.84 15.62 10.78
CA LYS A 112 -15.92 14.68 11.18
C LYS A 112 -15.44 13.55 12.10
N GLU A 113 -14.16 13.21 12.03
CA GLU A 113 -13.48 12.19 12.85
C GLU A 113 -13.36 12.64 14.31
N LYS A 114 -13.36 13.96 14.54
CA LYS A 114 -13.48 14.56 15.86
C LYS A 114 -14.85 14.30 16.51
N ASP A 115 -15.87 14.06 15.69
CA ASP A 115 -17.27 13.90 16.12
C ASP A 115 -17.74 12.43 16.14
N ASN A 116 -17.01 11.50 15.49
CA ASN A 116 -17.39 10.08 15.41
C ASN A 116 -16.19 9.15 15.64
N GLU A 117 -16.09 8.58 16.85
CA GLU A 117 -15.01 7.65 17.23
C GLU A 117 -14.95 6.39 16.35
N CYS A 118 -16.10 5.93 15.84
CA CYS A 118 -16.18 4.76 14.95
C CYS A 118 -15.47 5.00 13.60
N LEU A 119 -15.56 6.21 13.03
CA LEU A 119 -14.89 6.59 11.78
C LEU A 119 -13.37 6.67 11.94
N LYS A 120 -12.90 7.06 13.13
CA LYS A 120 -11.48 7.13 13.50
C LYS A 120 -10.81 5.76 13.50
N SER A 121 -11.50 4.70 13.94
CA SER A 121 -10.95 3.34 13.94
C SER A 121 -11.20 2.59 12.63
N THR A 122 -12.23 2.95 11.86
CA THR A 122 -12.62 2.21 10.65
C THR A 122 -11.50 2.16 9.61
N HIS A 123 -10.84 3.27 9.29
CA HIS A 123 -9.77 3.27 8.29
C HIS A 123 -8.54 2.49 8.76
N LEU A 124 -8.25 2.52 10.06
CA LEU A 124 -7.17 1.73 10.66
C LEU A 124 -7.47 0.23 10.54
N ILE A 125 -8.69 -0.18 10.89
CA ILE A 125 -9.14 -1.57 10.84
C ILE A 125 -9.15 -2.08 9.41
N VAL A 126 -9.72 -1.32 8.46
CA VAL A 126 -9.79 -1.72 7.04
C VAL A 126 -8.39 -1.86 6.44
N SER A 127 -7.47 -0.94 6.77
CA SER A 127 -6.08 -1.02 6.29
C SER A 127 -5.39 -2.29 6.81
N HIS A 128 -5.45 -2.54 8.12
CA HIS A 128 -4.79 -3.71 8.71
C HIS A 128 -5.45 -5.02 8.26
N ALA A 129 -6.78 -5.06 8.20
CA ALA A 129 -7.51 -6.23 7.72
C ALA A 129 -7.13 -6.58 6.27
N SER A 130 -7.10 -5.59 5.37
CA SER A 130 -6.67 -5.83 3.99
C SER A 130 -5.22 -6.34 3.92
N GLN A 131 -4.33 -5.75 4.71
CA GLN A 131 -2.93 -6.19 4.79
C GLN A 131 -2.79 -7.63 5.29
N PHE A 132 -3.48 -8.01 6.36
CA PHE A 132 -3.45 -9.36 6.89
C PHE A 132 -4.09 -10.38 5.95
N LEU A 133 -5.15 -10.01 5.24
CA LEU A 133 -5.77 -10.86 4.22
C LEU A 133 -4.83 -11.10 3.03
N LEU A 134 -4.16 -10.07 2.54
CA LEU A 134 -3.17 -10.19 1.47
C LEU A 134 -1.98 -11.05 1.91
N LEU A 135 -1.44 -10.80 3.10
CA LEU A 135 -0.30 -11.57 3.64
C LEU A 135 -0.68 -13.02 3.92
N GLY A 136 -1.84 -13.26 4.54
CA GLY A 136 -2.34 -14.60 4.84
C GLY A 136 -2.61 -15.39 3.56
N GLY A 137 -3.23 -14.76 2.56
CA GLY A 137 -3.43 -15.38 1.25
C GLY A 137 -2.11 -15.68 0.54
N ALA A 138 -1.17 -14.74 0.53
CA ALA A 138 0.17 -14.98 -0.02
C ALA A 138 0.87 -16.16 0.68
N GLY A 139 0.81 -16.24 2.01
CA GLY A 139 1.36 -17.33 2.80
C GLY A 139 0.73 -18.69 2.48
N LEU A 140 -0.60 -18.76 2.42
CA LEU A 140 -1.31 -19.98 2.02
C LEU A 140 -0.92 -20.42 0.61
N GLY A 141 -0.83 -19.49 -0.33
CA GLY A 141 -0.41 -19.74 -1.70
C GLY A 141 0.99 -20.36 -1.79
N VAL A 142 1.95 -19.79 -1.05
CA VAL A 142 3.31 -20.32 -0.96
C VAL A 142 3.34 -21.73 -0.34
N ILE A 143 2.60 -21.96 0.75
CA ILE A 143 2.54 -23.27 1.41
C ILE A 143 1.97 -24.33 0.46
N VAL A 144 0.86 -24.04 -0.21
CA VAL A 144 0.25 -24.97 -1.19
C VAL A 144 1.22 -25.25 -2.35
N SER A 145 1.91 -24.22 -2.84
CA SER A 145 2.93 -24.38 -3.88
C SER A 145 4.07 -25.30 -3.43
N LEU A 146 4.53 -25.18 -2.18
CA LEU A 146 5.57 -26.03 -1.63
C LEU A 146 5.10 -27.48 -1.46
N ILE A 147 3.88 -27.69 -0.95
CA ILE A 147 3.29 -29.03 -0.81
C ILE A 147 3.19 -29.72 -2.17
N ASN A 148 2.69 -29.02 -3.19
CA ASN A 148 2.59 -29.57 -4.54
C ASN A 148 3.96 -29.90 -5.13
N ARG A 149 4.96 -29.04 -4.90
CA ARG A 149 6.35 -29.31 -5.32
C ARG A 149 6.92 -30.54 -4.62
N CYS A 150 6.69 -30.70 -3.32
CA CYS A 150 7.12 -31.89 -2.57
C CYS A 150 6.46 -33.18 -3.09
N LYS A 151 5.17 -33.13 -3.44
CA LYS A 151 4.45 -34.27 -4.05
C LYS A 151 5.04 -34.64 -5.41
N LEU A 152 5.30 -33.65 -6.26
CA LEU A 152 5.91 -33.87 -7.58
C LEU A 152 7.31 -34.51 -7.49
N LEU A 153 8.13 -34.08 -6.53
CA LEU A 153 9.49 -34.60 -6.36
C LEU A 153 9.54 -36.00 -5.73
N HIS A 154 8.58 -36.32 -4.85
CA HIS A 154 8.55 -37.60 -4.13
C HIS A 154 7.56 -38.63 -4.69
N GLY A 155 6.94 -38.35 -5.85
CA GLY A 155 6.29 -39.36 -6.69
C GLY A 155 5.33 -40.30 -5.96
N LYS A 156 4.22 -39.76 -5.43
CA LYS A 156 2.93 -40.45 -5.36
C LYS A 156 1.85 -39.52 -5.91
#